data_AF-A0A7V3ZUW6-F1
#
_entry.id   AF-A0A7V3ZUW6-F1
#
_cell.length_a   1.000
_cell.length_b   1.000
_cell.length_c   1.000
_cell.angle_alpha   90.00
_cell.angle_beta   90.00
_cell.angle_gamma   90.00
#
_symmetry.space_group_name_H-M   'P 1'
#
loop_
_entity.id
_entity.type
_entity.pdbx_description
1 polymer ?
#
loop_
_entity_poly.entity_id
_entity_poly.type
_entity_poly.pdbx_seq_one_letter_code
_entity_poly.pdbx_strand_id
1 'polypeptide(L)'
;METDLKGRIIHDFPYPLKNRKCPHASLISLTNPGGCWYRCPVCYARAYSWSIPDKIIIYKNLVGKLLKEIEQLKIAFPFYLSQITDPLQPVKEVRVLTGQIIKILIAKKLSFKIVTKSADGVEELVKENKELLKYPYWFLEMTVEAPPEKQIITSPQASPIKERIAIIKKLTEKGVEVIARTDPTILGLIDKEDLEWLVDKLKIAGVKHIIASCGYYNRISMENIINQMKNSIFKERIKRVIDYYQYHPNSKKKKFLAPLKIRREFHTHFKKLCEKNGLTYAVCQELPKEYDSPNLTSCEGSKRNFVHIKIGKEFIPINCFGDCLRSCPNLKNPPCQMPIFQKEYPYKLKRIFTRSLSISLF
;
A
#
# COMPACT_ATOMS: atom_id res chain seq x y z
N MET A 1 -3.23 16.80 -16.81
CA MET A 1 -2.12 17.67 -17.26
C MET A 1 -0.88 16.79 -17.40
N GLU A 2 -0.12 16.96 -18.48
CA GLU A 2 1.12 16.20 -18.68
C GLU A 2 2.35 17.08 -18.43
N THR A 3 3.38 16.50 -17.84
CA THR A 3 4.67 17.17 -17.63
C THR A 3 5.80 16.15 -17.58
N ASP A 4 7.04 16.62 -17.49
CA ASP A 4 8.20 15.76 -17.27
C ASP A 4 8.51 15.67 -15.77
N LEU A 5 8.75 14.45 -15.28
CA LEU A 5 9.22 14.25 -13.91
C LEU A 5 10.66 14.77 -13.79
N LYS A 6 10.85 15.76 -12.91
CA LYS A 6 12.17 16.24 -12.48
C LYS A 6 12.66 15.38 -11.31
N GLY A 7 13.91 14.94 -11.34
CA GLY A 7 14.46 14.02 -10.33
C GLY A 7 14.12 12.55 -10.60
N ARG A 8 14.53 11.64 -9.71
CA ARG A 8 14.50 10.18 -9.94
C ARG A 8 13.11 9.57 -9.78
N ILE A 9 12.88 8.44 -10.46
CA ILE A 9 11.62 7.69 -10.37
C ILE A 9 11.65 6.73 -9.21
N ILE A 10 12.71 5.94 -9.13
CA ILE A 10 12.87 4.93 -8.10
C ILE A 10 13.42 5.62 -6.86
N HIS A 11 12.57 5.71 -5.85
CA HIS A 11 12.90 6.25 -4.55
C HIS A 11 12.51 5.29 -3.43
N ASP A 12 12.88 5.64 -2.20
CA ASP A 12 12.53 4.91 -0.99
C ASP A 12 11.84 5.88 -0.04
N PHE A 13 10.99 5.36 0.84
CA PHE A 13 10.37 6.16 1.87
C PHE A 13 11.39 6.42 2.98
N PRO A 14 11.57 7.66 3.46
CA PRO A 14 12.29 7.92 4.69
C PRO A 14 11.34 7.73 5.89
N TYR A 15 10.85 6.51 6.15
CA TYR A 15 10.03 6.27 7.35
C TYR A 15 10.89 6.31 8.62
N PRO A 16 10.34 6.61 9.81
CA PRO A 16 11.12 6.51 11.04
C PRO A 16 11.52 5.04 11.30
N LEU A 17 12.78 4.83 11.69
CA LEU A 17 13.37 3.52 11.99
C LEU A 17 12.64 2.76 13.10
N LYS A 18 12.18 3.48 14.13
CA LYS A 18 11.61 2.88 15.33
C LYS A 18 10.27 2.19 15.01
N ASN A 19 10.19 0.89 15.28
CA ASN A 19 9.01 0.05 15.06
C ASN A 19 8.54 -0.06 13.59
N ARG A 20 9.42 0.20 12.61
CA ARG A 20 9.10 0.03 11.19
C ARG A 20 8.74 -1.44 10.92
N LYS A 21 7.62 -1.65 10.22
CA LYS A 21 7.15 -3.00 9.86
C LYS A 21 7.05 -3.35 8.38
N CYS A 22 7.14 -2.34 7.51
CA CYS A 22 7.09 -2.56 6.08
C CYS A 22 8.44 -3.09 5.60
N PRO A 23 8.48 -4.02 4.63
CA PRO A 23 9.71 -4.32 3.92
C PRO A 23 10.19 -3.08 3.14
N HIS A 24 11.46 -3.05 2.74
CA HIS A 24 11.95 -2.03 1.80
C HIS A 24 11.31 -2.24 0.43
N ALA A 25 10.93 -1.15 -0.21
CA ALA A 25 10.29 -1.18 -1.52
C ALA A 25 10.88 -0.10 -2.43
N SER A 26 11.00 -0.42 -3.71
CA SER A 26 11.32 0.53 -4.77
C SER A 26 10.05 1.26 -5.18
N LEU A 27 9.89 2.50 -4.73
CA LEU A 27 8.66 3.26 -4.91
C LEU A 27 8.66 3.91 -6.30
N ILE A 28 7.49 3.91 -6.94
CA ILE A 28 7.23 4.63 -8.18
C ILE A 28 5.98 5.49 -7.96
N SER A 29 6.10 6.81 -8.08
CA SER A 29 4.95 7.71 -8.04
C SER A 29 4.45 7.97 -9.45
N LEU A 30 3.19 7.63 -9.73
CA LEU A 30 2.60 7.77 -11.08
C LEU A 30 2.00 9.15 -11.33
N THR A 31 1.44 9.75 -10.28
CA THR A 31 0.85 11.09 -10.32
C THR A 31 1.35 11.95 -9.16
N ASN A 32 1.04 13.23 -9.21
CA ASN A 32 1.34 14.16 -8.11
C ASN A 32 0.63 13.76 -6.81
N PRO A 33 1.21 14.09 -5.63
CA PRO A 33 0.54 13.89 -4.35
C PRO A 33 -0.87 14.49 -4.32
N GLY A 34 -1.85 13.67 -3.95
CA GLY A 34 -3.27 14.03 -3.90
C GLY A 34 -4.02 14.00 -5.24
N GLY A 35 -3.32 13.83 -6.37
CA GLY A 35 -3.90 13.70 -7.71
C GLY A 35 -4.54 12.33 -7.94
N CYS A 36 -5.56 12.01 -7.14
CA CYS A 36 -6.35 10.79 -7.24
C CYS A 36 -7.84 11.11 -7.41
N TRP A 37 -8.44 10.59 -8.47
CA TRP A 37 -9.83 10.84 -8.87
C TRP A 37 -10.84 10.47 -7.78
N TYR A 38 -10.56 9.44 -6.97
CA TYR A 38 -11.50 8.95 -5.95
C TYR A 38 -11.75 9.89 -4.76
N ARG A 39 -10.88 10.89 -4.54
CA ARG A 39 -11.03 11.95 -3.53
C ARG A 39 -11.54 11.51 -2.14
N CYS A 40 -11.17 10.30 -1.68
CA CYS A 40 -11.72 9.69 -0.46
C CYS A 40 -11.66 10.65 0.74
N PRO A 41 -12.72 10.76 1.56
CA PRO A 41 -12.75 11.57 2.78
C PRO A 41 -11.58 11.30 3.74
N VAL A 42 -11.17 10.03 3.83
CA VAL A 42 -10.08 9.53 4.70
C VAL A 42 -8.67 9.72 4.11
N CYS A 43 -8.52 10.38 2.96
CA CYS A 43 -7.27 10.36 2.20
C CYS A 43 -6.12 11.14 2.87
N TYR A 44 -5.15 10.41 3.41
CA TYR A 44 -3.95 11.01 4.00
C TYR A 44 -3.07 11.76 2.98
N ALA A 45 -3.10 11.39 1.70
CA ALA A 45 -2.26 12.03 0.68
C ALA A 45 -2.72 13.45 0.37
N ARG A 46 -4.04 13.70 0.38
CA ARG A 46 -4.64 15.04 0.24
C ARG A 46 -4.40 15.93 1.46
N ALA A 47 -4.01 15.33 2.58
CA ALA A 47 -3.75 16.00 3.84
C ALA A 47 -2.32 16.54 3.96
N TYR A 48 -1.41 16.21 3.03
CA TYR A 48 -0.06 16.78 3.02
C TYR A 48 -0.06 18.23 2.54
N SER A 49 0.79 19.06 3.13
CA SER A 49 0.92 20.48 2.76
C SER A 49 1.44 20.70 1.34
N TRP A 50 2.17 19.72 0.78
CA TRP A 50 2.67 19.72 -0.60
C TRP A 50 1.73 18.99 -1.59
N SER A 51 0.53 18.63 -1.16
CA SER A 51 -0.46 17.97 -2.02
C SER A 51 -1.08 18.97 -3.01
N ILE A 52 -1.35 18.51 -4.24
CA ILE A 52 -2.08 19.27 -5.26
C ILE A 52 -3.36 18.48 -5.62
N PRO A 53 -4.39 18.48 -4.76
CA PRO A 53 -5.50 17.54 -4.84
C PRO A 53 -6.48 17.80 -5.99
N ASP A 54 -6.51 19.02 -6.55
CA ASP A 54 -7.48 19.42 -7.57
C ASP A 54 -6.99 19.19 -9.00
N LYS A 55 -5.79 18.61 -9.17
CA LYS A 55 -5.22 18.30 -10.48
C LYS A 55 -4.60 16.91 -10.48
N ILE A 56 -4.73 16.22 -11.61
CA ILE A 56 -4.01 14.98 -11.91
C ILE A 56 -2.92 15.31 -12.93
N ILE A 57 -1.68 15.17 -12.48
CA ILE A 57 -0.45 15.39 -13.24
C ILE A 57 0.11 14.03 -13.61
N ILE A 58 0.29 13.80 -14.91
CA ILE A 58 0.84 12.57 -15.47
C ILE A 58 2.25 12.89 -16.00
N TYR A 59 3.20 12.02 -15.71
CA TYR A 59 4.60 12.22 -16.10
C TYR A 59 4.93 11.46 -17.38
N LYS A 60 4.98 12.15 -18.53
CA LYS A 60 5.12 11.51 -19.86
C LYS A 60 6.48 10.80 -20.05
N ASN A 61 7.53 11.30 -19.41
CA ASN A 61 8.88 10.72 -19.48
C ASN A 61 9.09 9.54 -18.52
N LEU A 62 8.09 9.14 -17.74
CA LEU A 62 8.24 8.18 -16.65
C LEU A 62 8.69 6.80 -17.16
N VAL A 63 8.07 6.28 -18.22
CA VAL A 63 8.41 4.97 -18.80
C VAL A 63 9.87 4.90 -19.24
N GLY A 64 10.30 5.85 -20.07
CA GLY A 64 11.66 5.88 -20.61
C GLY A 64 12.72 6.08 -19.52
N LYS A 65 12.41 6.87 -18.50
CA LYS A 65 13.32 7.10 -17.38
C LYS A 65 13.36 5.90 -16.41
N LEU A 66 12.24 5.19 -16.21
CA LEU A 66 12.21 3.98 -15.39
C LEU A 66 13.09 2.88 -15.99
N LEU A 67 13.03 2.71 -17.31
CA LEU A 67 13.91 1.77 -18.03
C LEU A 67 15.38 2.06 -17.75
N LYS A 68 15.81 3.32 -17.91
CA LYS A 68 17.18 3.76 -17.64
C LYS A 68 17.59 3.51 -16.18
N GLU A 69 16.71 3.83 -15.23
CA GLU A 69 17.00 3.61 -13.81
C GLU A 69 17.08 2.12 -13.44
N ILE A 70 16.21 1.26 -14.00
CA ILE A 70 16.27 -0.20 -13.81
C ILE A 70 17.57 -0.77 -14.37
N GLU A 71 18.04 -0.28 -15.53
CA GLU A 71 19.33 -0.69 -16.10
C GLU A 71 20.52 -0.37 -15.18
N GLN A 72 20.38 0.62 -14.31
CA GLN A 72 21.40 1.02 -13.36
C GLN A 72 21.25 0.33 -12.00
N LEU A 73 20.17 -0.40 -11.71
CA LEU A 73 20.04 -1.10 -10.43
C LEU A 73 21.03 -2.27 -10.34
N LYS A 74 21.70 -2.37 -9.19
CA LYS A 74 22.43 -3.58 -8.76
C LYS A 74 21.54 -4.52 -7.96
N ILE A 75 20.65 -3.92 -7.17
CA ILE A 75 19.71 -4.60 -6.29
C ILE A 75 18.36 -3.92 -6.51
N ALA A 76 17.35 -4.72 -6.77
CA ALA A 76 15.97 -4.27 -6.89
C ALA A 76 15.17 -4.81 -5.72
N PHE A 77 14.71 -3.91 -4.85
CA PHE A 77 13.67 -4.25 -3.88
C PHE A 77 12.33 -4.40 -4.62
N PRO A 78 11.34 -5.08 -4.01
CA PRO A 78 10.00 -5.15 -4.58
C PRO A 78 9.46 -3.76 -4.91
N PHE A 79 8.92 -3.58 -6.10
CA PHE A 79 8.36 -2.31 -6.52
C PHE A 79 6.98 -2.10 -5.89
N TYR A 80 6.71 -0.90 -5.40
CA TYR A 80 5.38 -0.54 -4.93
C TYR A 80 4.91 0.70 -5.69
N LEU A 81 3.95 0.45 -6.57
CA LEU A 81 3.41 1.44 -7.51
C LEU A 81 2.41 2.35 -6.79
N SER A 82 2.61 3.65 -6.94
CA SER A 82 1.70 4.73 -6.59
C SER A 82 1.23 4.73 -5.13
N GLN A 83 2.12 5.17 -4.24
CA GLN A 83 1.89 5.13 -2.79
C GLN A 83 0.79 6.05 -2.28
N ILE A 84 0.68 7.19 -2.94
CA ILE A 84 -0.06 8.37 -2.48
C ILE A 84 -1.28 8.65 -3.36
N THR A 85 -1.48 7.88 -4.42
CA THR A 85 -2.63 7.94 -5.34
C THR A 85 -2.91 6.55 -5.89
N ASP A 86 -4.14 6.26 -6.27
CA ASP A 86 -4.48 4.93 -6.81
C ASP A 86 -3.92 4.76 -8.24
N PRO A 87 -3.11 3.71 -8.52
CA PRO A 87 -2.53 3.48 -9.84
C PRO A 87 -3.57 3.04 -10.89
N LEU A 88 -4.75 2.60 -10.47
CA LEU A 88 -5.81 2.09 -11.33
C LEU A 88 -7.07 2.96 -11.28
N GLN A 89 -6.96 4.18 -10.74
CA GLN A 89 -8.02 5.19 -10.79
C GLN A 89 -8.61 5.34 -12.21
N PRO A 90 -9.88 5.78 -12.36
CA PRO A 90 -10.59 5.85 -13.63
C PRO A 90 -10.12 7.04 -14.49
N VAL A 91 -8.83 7.07 -14.78
CA VAL A 91 -8.16 8.03 -15.66
C VAL A 91 -7.35 7.21 -16.65
N LYS A 92 -7.77 7.23 -17.91
CA LYS A 92 -7.24 6.37 -18.98
C LYS A 92 -5.71 6.43 -19.07
N GLU A 93 -5.16 7.63 -19.04
CA GLU A 93 -3.73 7.88 -19.15
C GLU A 93 -2.95 7.28 -17.97
N VAL A 94 -3.54 7.28 -16.77
CA VAL A 94 -2.93 6.65 -15.57
C VAL A 94 -2.95 5.13 -15.70
N ARG A 95 -4.04 4.53 -16.22
CA ARG A 95 -4.12 3.08 -16.46
C ARG A 95 -3.14 2.62 -17.53
N VAL A 96 -3.05 3.35 -18.65
CA VAL A 96 -2.08 3.09 -19.71
C VAL A 96 -0.66 3.14 -19.18
N LEU A 97 -0.31 4.20 -18.44
CA LEU A 97 1.02 4.35 -17.83
C LEU A 97 1.32 3.20 -16.85
N THR A 98 0.35 2.81 -16.01
CA THR A 98 0.48 1.69 -15.09
C THR A 98 0.74 0.37 -15.83
N GLY A 99 -0.02 0.09 -16.89
CA GLY A 99 0.16 -1.08 -17.74
C GLY A 99 1.55 -1.12 -18.40
N GLN A 100 2.03 0.01 -18.92
CA GLN A 100 3.38 0.12 -19.50
C GLN A 100 4.48 -0.20 -18.47
N ILE A 101 4.37 0.33 -17.25
CA ILE A 101 5.32 0.05 -16.16
C ILE A 101 5.27 -1.42 -15.77
N ILE A 102 4.09 -2.02 -15.67
CA ILE A 102 3.93 -3.43 -15.31
C ILE A 102 4.56 -4.34 -16.38
N LYS A 103 4.38 -4.04 -17.66
CA LYS A 103 5.05 -4.76 -18.76
C LYS A 103 6.57 -4.72 -18.61
N ILE A 104 7.14 -3.58 -18.22
CA ILE A 104 8.58 -3.47 -17.95
C ILE A 104 8.99 -4.36 -16.77
N LEU A 105 8.25 -4.32 -15.66
CA LEU A 105 8.58 -5.08 -14.47
C LEU A 105 8.50 -6.60 -14.72
N ILE A 106 7.49 -7.06 -15.46
CA ILE A 106 7.35 -8.46 -15.90
C ILE A 106 8.52 -8.85 -16.80
N ALA A 107 8.82 -8.05 -17.83
CA ALA A 107 9.91 -8.33 -18.77
C ALA A 107 11.29 -8.40 -18.09
N LYS A 108 11.47 -7.63 -16.99
CA LYS A 108 12.69 -7.64 -16.17
C LYS A 108 12.66 -8.66 -15.04
N LYS A 109 11.60 -9.47 -14.93
CA LYS A 109 11.39 -10.47 -13.87
C LYS A 109 11.51 -9.87 -12.46
N LEU A 110 11.00 -8.65 -12.26
CA LEU A 110 11.07 -7.92 -10.99
C LEU A 110 9.81 -8.10 -10.14
N SER A 111 9.99 -8.19 -8.83
CA SER A 111 8.86 -8.22 -7.89
C SER A 111 8.15 -6.89 -7.81
N PHE A 112 6.82 -6.89 -7.73
CA PHE A 112 6.04 -5.69 -7.47
C PHE A 112 4.70 -5.95 -6.79
N LYS A 113 4.09 -4.89 -6.28
CA LYS A 113 2.73 -4.91 -5.77
C LYS A 113 1.95 -3.66 -6.15
N ILE A 114 0.63 -3.82 -6.16
CA ILE A 114 -0.33 -2.75 -6.40
C ILE A 114 -1.26 -2.67 -5.20
N VAL A 115 -1.54 -1.46 -4.73
CA VAL A 115 -2.56 -1.20 -3.72
C VAL A 115 -3.64 -0.35 -4.35
N THR A 116 -4.89 -0.79 -4.32
CA THR A 116 -5.97 -0.12 -5.06
C THR A 116 -7.33 -0.28 -4.40
N LYS A 117 -8.27 0.56 -4.85
CA LYS A 117 -9.72 0.47 -4.64
C LYS A 117 -10.49 0.28 -5.95
N SER A 118 -9.80 0.17 -7.09
CA SER A 118 -10.39 0.03 -8.41
C SER A 118 -10.61 -1.44 -8.78
N ALA A 119 -11.85 -1.91 -8.75
CA ALA A 119 -12.18 -3.26 -9.20
C ALA A 119 -12.11 -3.36 -10.74
N ASP A 120 -12.66 -2.38 -11.42
CA ASP A 120 -12.70 -2.26 -12.88
C ASP A 120 -11.30 -2.06 -13.49
N GLY A 121 -10.45 -1.25 -12.85
CA GLY A 121 -9.07 -1.05 -13.29
C GLY A 121 -8.20 -2.28 -13.09
N VAL A 122 -8.47 -3.11 -12.07
CA VAL A 122 -7.81 -4.41 -11.90
C VAL A 122 -8.25 -5.40 -12.98
N GLU A 123 -9.54 -5.44 -13.29
CA GLU A 123 -10.08 -6.26 -14.38
C GLU A 123 -9.43 -5.90 -15.73
N GLU A 124 -9.37 -4.60 -16.06
CA GLU A 124 -8.71 -4.07 -17.26
C GLU A 124 -7.22 -4.44 -17.29
N LEU A 125 -6.50 -4.19 -16.19
CA LEU A 125 -5.07 -4.49 -16.07
C LEU A 125 -4.78 -5.96 -16.37
N VAL A 126 -5.54 -6.88 -15.78
CA VAL A 126 -5.34 -8.33 -15.95
C VAL A 126 -5.76 -8.79 -17.35
N LYS A 127 -6.80 -8.18 -17.94
CA LYS A 127 -7.21 -8.45 -19.33
C LYS A 127 -6.10 -8.06 -20.32
N GLU A 128 -5.47 -6.91 -20.11
CA GLU A 128 -4.38 -6.41 -20.97
C GLU A 128 -3.03 -7.09 -20.71
N ASN A 129 -2.84 -7.66 -19.52
CA ASN A 129 -1.58 -8.27 -19.08
C ASN A 129 -1.85 -9.67 -18.50
N LYS A 130 -2.35 -10.60 -19.33
CA LYS A 130 -2.75 -11.97 -18.92
C LYS A 130 -1.64 -12.74 -18.22
N GLU A 131 -0.38 -12.39 -18.49
CA GLU A 131 0.83 -12.92 -17.84
C GLU A 131 0.78 -12.81 -16.32
N LEU A 132 0.12 -11.76 -15.80
CA LEU A 132 -0.10 -11.54 -14.37
C LEU A 132 -0.74 -12.76 -13.68
N LEU A 133 -1.63 -13.48 -14.35
CA LEU A 133 -2.30 -14.64 -13.75
C LEU A 133 -1.32 -15.75 -13.32
N LYS A 134 -0.13 -15.80 -13.93
CA LYS A 134 0.89 -16.82 -13.66
C LYS A 134 2.20 -16.22 -13.13
N TYR A 135 2.33 -14.90 -13.10
CA TYR A 135 3.56 -14.24 -12.70
C TYR A 135 3.79 -14.41 -11.18
N PRO A 136 4.92 -15.02 -10.75
CA PRO A 136 5.11 -15.39 -9.35
C PRO A 136 5.60 -14.22 -8.47
N TYR A 137 6.03 -13.11 -9.09
CA TYR A 137 6.66 -12.00 -8.41
C TYR A 137 5.71 -10.82 -8.18
N TRP A 138 4.40 -11.05 -8.15
CA TRP A 138 3.46 -10.00 -7.80
C TRP A 138 2.28 -10.49 -6.97
N PHE A 139 1.69 -9.54 -6.26
CA PHE A 139 0.44 -9.70 -5.54
C PHE A 139 -0.32 -8.38 -5.54
N LEU A 140 -1.63 -8.47 -5.27
CA LEU A 140 -2.54 -7.34 -5.19
C LEU A 140 -2.89 -7.09 -3.72
N GLU A 141 -2.87 -5.83 -3.27
CA GLU A 141 -3.58 -5.43 -2.06
C GLU A 141 -4.85 -4.66 -2.45
N MET A 142 -6.01 -5.27 -2.22
CA MET A 142 -7.30 -4.63 -2.49
C MET A 142 -7.86 -4.04 -1.19
N THR A 143 -8.22 -2.75 -1.20
CA THR A 143 -8.83 -2.14 -0.01
C THR A 143 -10.33 -2.45 0.04
N VAL A 144 -10.75 -3.10 1.12
CA VAL A 144 -12.15 -3.35 1.48
C VAL A 144 -12.30 -2.87 2.93
N GLU A 145 -12.47 -1.57 3.11
CA GLU A 145 -12.35 -0.94 4.43
C GLU A 145 -13.62 -0.97 5.28
N ALA A 146 -14.77 -1.28 4.68
CA ALA A 146 -16.06 -1.30 5.35
C ALA A 146 -17.08 -2.14 4.55
N PRO A 147 -18.20 -2.54 5.19
CA PRO A 147 -19.37 -3.02 4.47
C PRO A 147 -19.94 -1.98 3.46
N PRO A 148 -20.68 -2.42 2.42
CA PRO A 148 -21.09 -1.58 1.31
C PRO A 148 -21.88 -0.33 1.72
N GLU A 149 -22.75 -0.46 2.73
CA GLU A 149 -23.59 0.65 3.19
C GLU A 149 -22.77 1.78 3.83
N LYS A 150 -21.58 1.49 4.37
CA LYS A 150 -20.69 2.48 5.00
C LYS A 150 -19.68 3.10 4.02
N GLN A 151 -19.60 2.60 2.78
CA GLN A 151 -18.67 3.10 1.76
C GLN A 151 -18.88 4.59 1.46
N ILE A 152 -20.12 5.10 1.59
CA ILE A 152 -20.45 6.51 1.40
C ILE A 152 -19.59 7.45 2.28
N ILE A 153 -19.12 6.96 3.44
CA ILE A 153 -18.27 7.70 4.37
C ILE A 153 -16.78 7.52 4.08
N THR A 154 -16.38 6.34 3.60
CA THR A 154 -14.95 5.97 3.48
C THR A 154 -14.37 6.29 2.10
N SER A 155 -15.01 5.80 1.04
CA SER A 155 -14.53 5.90 -0.35
C SER A 155 -15.69 5.93 -1.36
N PRO A 156 -16.55 6.96 -1.28
CA PRO A 156 -17.81 7.02 -2.04
C PRO A 156 -17.64 6.97 -3.56
N GLN A 157 -16.51 7.49 -4.08
CA GLN A 157 -16.24 7.54 -5.52
C GLN A 157 -15.43 6.34 -6.02
N ALA A 158 -14.89 5.51 -5.12
CA ALA A 158 -14.15 4.32 -5.53
C ALA A 158 -15.08 3.18 -5.95
N SER A 159 -14.55 2.15 -6.62
CA SER A 159 -15.38 1.02 -7.07
C SER A 159 -16.18 0.46 -5.89
N PRO A 160 -17.46 0.09 -6.08
CA PRO A 160 -18.29 -0.49 -5.04
C PRO A 160 -17.60 -1.62 -4.27
N ILE A 161 -17.76 -1.68 -2.94
CA ILE A 161 -17.17 -2.73 -2.10
C ILE A 161 -17.52 -4.14 -2.60
N LYS A 162 -18.74 -4.34 -3.08
CA LYS A 162 -19.19 -5.63 -3.65
C LYS A 162 -18.36 -6.02 -4.89
N GLU A 163 -18.04 -5.06 -5.77
CA GLU A 163 -17.20 -5.30 -6.94
C GLU A 163 -15.76 -5.59 -6.54
N ARG A 164 -15.23 -4.90 -5.52
CA ARG A 164 -13.90 -5.19 -4.96
C ARG A 164 -13.82 -6.62 -4.44
N ILE A 165 -14.83 -7.10 -3.73
CA ILE A 165 -14.90 -8.49 -3.25
C ILE A 165 -15.03 -9.47 -4.43
N ALA A 166 -15.82 -9.15 -5.45
CA ALA A 166 -15.99 -9.98 -6.63
C ALA A 166 -14.66 -10.14 -7.42
N ILE A 167 -13.91 -9.05 -7.62
CA ILE A 167 -12.62 -9.13 -8.30
C ILE A 167 -11.58 -9.88 -7.46
N ILE A 168 -11.59 -9.73 -6.13
CA ILE A 168 -10.74 -10.53 -5.23
C ILE A 168 -11.01 -12.02 -5.49
N LYS A 169 -12.28 -12.45 -5.41
CA LYS A 169 -12.67 -13.85 -5.63
C LYS A 169 -12.21 -14.36 -6.99
N LYS A 170 -12.47 -13.59 -8.05
CA LYS A 170 -12.08 -13.94 -9.42
C LYS A 170 -10.57 -14.13 -9.58
N LEU A 171 -9.76 -13.33 -8.88
CA LEU A 171 -8.30 -13.41 -8.96
C LEU A 171 -7.73 -14.56 -8.12
N THR A 172 -8.24 -14.76 -6.90
CA THR A 172 -7.79 -15.84 -6.01
C THR A 172 -8.14 -17.21 -6.59
N GLU A 173 -9.30 -17.38 -7.22
CA GLU A 173 -9.67 -18.60 -7.98
C GLU A 173 -8.71 -18.90 -9.14
N LYS A 174 -8.06 -17.87 -9.69
CA LYS A 174 -7.03 -18.01 -10.73
C LYS A 174 -5.60 -18.13 -10.18
N GLY A 175 -5.44 -18.23 -8.86
CA GLY A 175 -4.13 -18.41 -8.21
C GLY A 175 -3.31 -17.12 -8.03
N VAL A 176 -3.91 -15.95 -8.27
CA VAL A 176 -3.30 -14.66 -7.94
C VAL A 176 -3.42 -14.43 -6.44
N GLU A 177 -2.30 -14.08 -5.79
CA GLU A 177 -2.32 -13.73 -4.38
C GLU A 177 -2.94 -12.34 -4.18
N VAL A 178 -4.01 -12.29 -3.38
CA VAL A 178 -4.68 -11.05 -3.01
C VAL A 178 -4.69 -10.90 -1.49
N ILE A 179 -4.16 -9.78 -1.01
CA ILE A 179 -4.21 -9.35 0.38
C ILE A 179 -5.33 -8.32 0.52
N ALA A 180 -6.13 -8.43 1.56
CA ALA A 180 -7.16 -7.44 1.83
C ALA A 180 -6.64 -6.38 2.79
N ARG A 181 -6.98 -5.12 2.52
CA ARG A 181 -6.74 -4.02 3.45
C ARG A 181 -8.05 -3.50 3.98
N THR A 182 -8.17 -3.47 5.31
CA THR A 182 -9.22 -2.71 6.01
C THR A 182 -8.64 -1.40 6.56
N ASP A 183 -7.79 -0.76 5.77
CA ASP A 183 -6.95 0.36 6.17
C ASP A 183 -7.40 1.67 5.49
N PRO A 184 -8.01 2.63 6.21
CA PRO A 184 -8.27 2.61 7.65
C PRO A 184 -9.66 2.03 8.02
N THR A 185 -9.74 1.39 9.19
CA THR A 185 -10.99 1.04 9.87
C THR A 185 -11.40 2.22 10.77
N ILE A 186 -12.51 2.88 10.45
CA ILE A 186 -12.97 4.06 11.20
C ILE A 186 -13.69 3.61 12.49
N LEU A 187 -13.05 3.78 13.64
CA LEU A 187 -13.63 3.42 14.93
C LEU A 187 -14.88 4.27 15.23
N GLY A 188 -15.93 3.62 15.76
CA GLY A 188 -17.23 4.23 16.03
C GLY A 188 -18.19 4.27 14.83
N LEU A 189 -17.64 4.14 13.61
CA LEU A 189 -18.43 3.86 12.42
C LEU A 189 -18.51 2.35 12.15
N ILE A 190 -17.36 1.66 12.21
CA ILE A 190 -17.22 0.22 12.01
C ILE A 190 -17.37 -0.50 13.35
N ASP A 191 -18.35 -1.39 13.42
CA ASP A 191 -18.68 -2.19 14.61
C ASP A 191 -18.16 -3.62 14.51
N LYS A 192 -18.37 -4.40 15.57
CA LYS A 192 -17.91 -5.78 15.64
C LYS A 192 -18.53 -6.64 14.53
N GLU A 193 -19.82 -6.47 14.28
CA GLU A 193 -20.58 -7.18 13.25
C GLU A 193 -20.02 -6.86 11.85
N ASP A 194 -19.53 -5.63 11.65
CA ASP A 194 -18.89 -5.24 10.39
C ASP A 194 -17.53 -5.93 10.21
N LEU A 195 -16.76 -6.08 11.28
CA LEU A 195 -15.49 -6.81 11.25
C LEU A 195 -15.72 -8.30 10.96
N GLU A 196 -16.75 -8.89 11.59
CA GLU A 196 -17.17 -10.28 11.32
C GLU A 196 -17.60 -10.44 9.86
N TRP A 197 -18.39 -9.50 9.33
CA TRP A 197 -18.77 -9.47 7.92
C TRP A 197 -17.55 -9.35 7.00
N LEU A 198 -16.61 -8.44 7.29
CA LEU A 198 -15.39 -8.26 6.50
C LEU A 198 -14.57 -9.55 6.47
N VAL A 199 -14.34 -10.19 7.62
CA VAL A 199 -13.58 -11.44 7.70
C VAL A 199 -14.26 -12.55 6.93
N ASP A 200 -15.58 -12.72 7.10
CA ASP A 200 -16.37 -13.72 6.36
C ASP A 200 -16.26 -13.52 4.85
N LYS A 201 -16.56 -12.33 4.35
CA LYS A 201 -16.56 -12.06 2.90
C LYS A 201 -15.18 -12.14 2.28
N LEU A 202 -14.15 -11.65 2.95
CA LEU A 202 -12.78 -11.72 2.45
C LEU A 202 -12.26 -13.16 2.44
N LYS A 203 -12.57 -13.95 3.47
CA LYS A 203 -12.25 -15.40 3.50
C LYS A 203 -12.94 -16.15 2.37
N ILE A 204 -14.25 -15.95 2.18
CA ILE A 204 -15.01 -16.57 1.08
C ILE A 204 -14.44 -16.18 -0.28
N ALA A 205 -13.95 -14.94 -0.41
CA ALA A 205 -13.28 -14.48 -1.62
C ALA A 205 -11.83 -15.02 -1.78
N GLY A 206 -11.35 -15.89 -0.87
CA GLY A 206 -10.05 -16.56 -1.00
C GLY A 206 -8.85 -15.78 -0.45
N VAL A 207 -9.07 -14.68 0.27
CA VAL A 207 -8.01 -13.93 0.96
C VAL A 207 -7.40 -14.79 2.07
N LYS A 208 -6.09 -14.67 2.29
CA LYS A 208 -5.35 -15.37 3.37
C LYS A 208 -4.71 -14.43 4.38
N HIS A 209 -4.64 -13.14 4.07
CA HIS A 209 -4.00 -12.13 4.91
C HIS A 209 -4.77 -10.81 4.89
N ILE A 210 -5.00 -10.23 6.07
CA ILE A 210 -5.66 -8.93 6.27
C ILE A 210 -4.67 -7.95 6.90
N ILE A 211 -4.59 -6.75 6.33
CA ILE A 211 -3.85 -5.61 6.88
C ILE A 211 -4.86 -4.56 7.35
N ALA A 212 -4.71 -4.04 8.57
CA ALA A 212 -5.61 -3.04 9.13
C ALA A 212 -4.87 -1.89 9.83
N SER A 213 -5.53 -0.74 9.90
CA SER A 213 -5.18 0.37 10.78
C SER A 213 -6.47 0.99 11.34
N CYS A 214 -6.38 1.73 12.44
CA CYS A 214 -7.44 2.61 12.92
C CYS A 214 -7.38 4.01 12.30
N GLY A 215 -6.41 4.30 11.44
CA GLY A 215 -6.29 5.56 10.72
C GLY A 215 -5.69 6.71 11.53
N TYR A 216 -5.02 7.62 10.81
CA TYR A 216 -4.53 8.89 11.32
C TYR A 216 -5.14 10.02 10.50
N TYR A 217 -5.96 10.85 11.14
CA TYR A 217 -6.67 11.90 10.44
C TYR A 217 -6.12 13.27 10.80
N ASN A 218 -5.94 14.13 9.81
CA ASN A 218 -5.78 15.56 10.08
C ASN A 218 -7.17 16.21 10.17
N ARG A 219 -7.19 17.52 10.47
CA ARG A 219 -8.43 18.29 10.55
C ARG A 219 -9.28 18.18 9.29
N ILE A 220 -8.68 18.33 8.11
CA ILE A 220 -9.38 18.25 6.82
C ILE A 220 -10.04 16.87 6.62
N SER A 221 -9.33 15.79 6.92
CA SER A 221 -9.86 14.42 6.77
C SER A 221 -10.99 14.16 7.75
N MET A 222 -10.84 14.59 9.02
CA MET A 222 -11.92 14.49 10.01
C MET A 222 -13.16 15.29 9.59
N GLU A 223 -12.98 16.54 9.16
CA GLU A 223 -14.08 17.38 8.67
C GLU A 223 -14.80 16.73 7.48
N ASN A 224 -14.06 16.18 6.52
CA ASN A 224 -14.65 15.45 5.40
C ASN A 224 -15.44 14.21 5.84
N ILE A 225 -14.90 13.40 6.76
CA ILE A 225 -15.58 12.22 7.31
C ILE A 225 -16.89 12.65 7.99
N ILE A 226 -16.84 13.65 8.88
CA ILE A 226 -18.02 14.13 9.59
C ILE A 226 -19.05 14.73 8.63
N ASN A 227 -18.63 15.46 7.61
CA ASN A 227 -19.56 16.02 6.61
C ASN A 227 -20.25 14.92 5.78
N GLN A 228 -19.53 13.86 5.39
CA GLN A 228 -20.18 12.70 4.77
C GLN A 228 -21.18 12.04 5.72
N MET A 229 -20.82 11.90 7.01
CA MET A 229 -21.71 11.29 8.00
C MET A 229 -22.98 12.11 8.23
N LYS A 230 -22.88 13.44 8.29
CA LYS A 230 -24.04 14.36 8.45
C LYS A 230 -25.07 14.19 7.34
N ASN A 231 -24.60 13.90 6.14
CA ASN A 231 -25.42 13.74 4.93
C ASN A 231 -25.79 12.27 4.66
N SER A 232 -25.74 11.41 5.67
CA SER A 232 -25.97 9.98 5.55
C SER A 232 -26.84 9.45 6.68
N ILE A 233 -27.25 8.18 6.57
CA ILE A 233 -27.94 7.44 7.63
C ILE A 233 -27.09 7.25 8.90
N PHE A 234 -25.79 7.54 8.86
CA PHE A 234 -24.87 7.38 10.00
C PHE A 234 -24.66 8.67 10.82
N LYS A 235 -25.50 9.70 10.61
CA LYS A 235 -25.41 10.98 11.34
C LYS A 235 -25.40 10.79 12.86
N GLU A 236 -26.21 9.90 13.40
CA GLU A 236 -26.28 9.63 14.85
C GLU A 236 -24.99 9.00 15.42
N ARG A 237 -24.11 8.45 14.56
CA ARG A 237 -22.82 7.88 14.97
C ARG A 237 -21.68 8.90 15.02
N ILE A 238 -21.92 10.15 14.61
CA ILE A 238 -20.89 11.21 14.59
C ILE A 238 -20.23 11.38 15.96
N LYS A 239 -21.04 11.46 17.03
CA LYS A 239 -20.53 11.62 18.39
C LYS A 239 -19.58 10.49 18.75
N ARG A 240 -19.95 9.24 18.45
CA ARG A 240 -19.14 8.07 18.73
C ARG A 240 -17.80 8.11 18.00
N VAL A 241 -17.77 8.50 16.72
CA VAL A 241 -16.50 8.68 15.98
C VAL A 241 -15.65 9.77 16.62
N ILE A 242 -16.23 10.92 16.97
CA ILE A 242 -15.49 12.01 17.64
C ILE A 242 -14.89 11.54 18.97
N ASP A 243 -15.65 10.79 19.76
CA ASP A 243 -15.20 10.27 21.07
C ASP A 243 -14.01 9.30 20.92
N TYR A 244 -13.95 8.52 19.84
CA TYR A 244 -12.81 7.64 19.55
C TYR A 244 -11.55 8.40 19.12
N TYR A 245 -11.67 9.51 18.40
CA TYR A 245 -10.54 10.21 17.80
C TYR A 245 -10.24 11.54 18.51
N GLN A 246 -9.31 11.49 19.45
CA GLN A 246 -8.85 12.66 20.19
C GLN A 246 -7.83 13.47 19.38
N TYR A 247 -7.85 14.79 19.55
CA TYR A 247 -6.86 15.69 18.96
C TYR A 247 -5.57 15.70 19.79
N HIS A 248 -4.44 15.40 19.16
CA HIS A 248 -3.12 15.37 19.80
C HIS A 248 -2.25 16.54 19.30
N PRO A 249 -2.32 17.73 19.94
CA PRO A 249 -1.65 18.94 19.46
C PRO A 249 -0.11 18.84 19.49
N ASN A 250 0.44 18.07 20.43
CA ASN A 250 1.88 17.87 20.59
C ASN A 250 2.47 16.82 19.64
N SER A 251 1.64 16.14 18.85
CA SER A 251 2.14 15.30 17.77
C SER A 251 2.70 16.21 16.66
N LYS A 252 3.87 15.86 16.10
CA LYS A 252 4.55 16.63 15.03
C LYS A 252 3.67 16.96 13.79
N LYS A 253 2.45 16.42 13.72
CA LYS A 253 1.52 16.58 12.59
C LYS A 253 0.09 17.01 13.00
N LYS A 254 -0.18 17.43 14.25
CA LYS A 254 -1.50 17.89 14.75
C LYS A 254 -2.65 16.97 14.29
N LYS A 255 -2.73 15.77 14.87
CA LYS A 255 -3.55 14.67 14.36
C LYS A 255 -4.66 14.24 15.31
N PHE A 256 -5.75 13.77 14.72
CA PHE A 256 -6.80 12.97 15.34
C PHE A 256 -6.39 11.49 15.28
N LEU A 257 -6.33 10.84 16.44
CA LEU A 257 -5.90 9.45 16.57
C LEU A 257 -6.58 8.81 17.78
N ALA A 258 -7.00 7.56 17.62
CA ALA A 258 -7.49 6.77 18.72
C ALA A 258 -6.40 6.52 19.79
N PRO A 259 -6.72 6.65 21.10
CA PRO A 259 -5.76 6.41 22.17
C PRO A 259 -5.08 5.05 22.04
N LEU A 260 -3.81 4.95 22.46
CA LEU A 260 -3.01 3.73 22.32
C LEU A 260 -3.71 2.50 22.91
N LYS A 261 -4.37 2.65 24.07
CA LYS A 261 -5.14 1.58 24.72
C LYS A 261 -6.24 1.04 23.78
N ILE A 262 -7.05 1.92 23.21
CA ILE A 262 -8.13 1.56 22.28
C ILE A 262 -7.58 0.85 21.04
N ARG A 263 -6.49 1.36 20.44
CA ARG A 263 -5.88 0.71 19.26
C ARG A 263 -5.34 -0.68 19.60
N ARG A 264 -4.71 -0.86 20.76
CA ARG A 264 -4.25 -2.19 21.22
C ARG A 264 -5.41 -3.16 21.41
N GLU A 265 -6.50 -2.73 22.03
CA GLU A 265 -7.71 -3.53 22.23
C GLU A 265 -8.33 -3.94 20.88
N PHE A 266 -8.54 -2.97 19.98
CA PHE A 266 -9.06 -3.20 18.63
C PHE A 266 -8.20 -4.21 17.86
N HIS A 267 -6.89 -3.96 17.74
CA HIS A 267 -6.01 -4.83 16.95
C HIS A 267 -5.87 -6.23 17.57
N THR A 268 -5.88 -6.35 18.90
CA THR A 268 -5.88 -7.65 19.58
C THR A 268 -7.15 -8.44 19.26
N HIS A 269 -8.32 -7.78 19.32
CA HIS A 269 -9.58 -8.43 18.99
C HIS A 269 -9.65 -8.82 17.51
N PHE A 270 -9.27 -7.92 16.61
CA PHE A 270 -9.38 -8.16 15.18
C PHE A 270 -8.39 -9.22 14.69
N LYS A 271 -7.16 -9.24 15.23
CA LYS A 271 -6.21 -10.35 15.01
C LYS A 271 -6.82 -11.68 15.40
N LYS A 272 -7.38 -11.80 16.62
CA LYS A 272 -8.01 -13.04 17.10
C LYS A 272 -9.16 -13.47 16.19
N LEU A 273 -9.99 -12.53 15.72
CA LEU A 273 -11.08 -12.81 14.80
C LEU A 273 -10.56 -13.35 13.45
N CYS A 274 -9.50 -12.76 12.89
CA CYS A 274 -8.86 -13.24 11.67
C CYS A 274 -8.27 -14.64 11.85
N GLU A 275 -7.49 -14.85 12.91
CA GLU A 275 -6.79 -16.12 13.18
C GLU A 275 -7.78 -17.27 13.45
N LYS A 276 -8.85 -17.02 14.20
CA LYS A 276 -9.94 -18.00 14.41
C LYS A 276 -10.57 -18.45 13.08
N ASN A 277 -10.53 -17.59 12.06
CA ASN A 277 -11.08 -17.88 10.74
C ASN A 277 -10.06 -18.46 9.75
N GLY A 278 -8.82 -18.72 10.19
CA GLY A 278 -7.75 -19.25 9.34
C GLY A 278 -7.05 -18.19 8.48
N LEU A 279 -7.23 -16.91 8.81
CA LEU A 279 -6.54 -15.79 8.16
C LEU A 279 -5.37 -15.33 9.02
N THR A 280 -4.35 -14.77 8.37
CA THR A 280 -3.29 -14.04 9.06
C THR A 280 -3.59 -12.54 9.09
N TYR A 281 -2.98 -11.82 10.02
CA TYR A 281 -3.28 -10.42 10.28
C TYR A 281 -2.02 -9.58 10.50
N ALA A 282 -2.01 -8.33 10.04
CA ALA A 282 -0.97 -7.36 10.37
C ALA A 282 -1.53 -5.95 10.61
N VAL A 283 -0.92 -5.26 11.56
CA VAL A 283 -1.21 -3.86 11.89
C VAL A 283 -0.35 -2.92 11.03
N CYS A 284 -0.98 -2.04 10.26
CA CYS A 284 -0.29 -1.05 9.45
C CYS A 284 0.09 0.18 10.28
N GLN A 285 1.39 0.46 10.41
CA GLN A 285 1.98 1.70 10.97
C GLN A 285 1.56 2.13 12.40
N GLU A 286 0.76 1.35 13.13
CA GLU A 286 0.19 1.77 14.42
C GLU A 286 0.79 1.11 15.66
N LEU A 287 1.19 -0.16 15.53
CA LEU A 287 1.65 -1.01 16.64
C LEU A 287 2.84 -1.88 16.21
N PRO A 288 3.70 -2.31 17.16
CA PRO A 288 4.83 -3.19 16.89
C PRO A 288 4.40 -4.59 16.42
N LYS A 289 5.39 -5.43 16.06
CA LYS A 289 5.17 -6.74 15.43
C LYS A 289 4.42 -7.74 16.31
N GLU A 290 4.42 -7.54 17.64
CA GLU A 290 3.70 -8.43 18.56
C GLU A 290 2.18 -8.46 18.30
N TYR A 291 1.64 -7.44 17.64
CA TYR A 291 0.23 -7.35 17.25
C TYR A 291 -0.07 -7.95 15.86
N ASP A 292 0.95 -8.47 15.18
CA ASP A 292 0.79 -9.20 13.91
C ASP A 292 0.71 -10.70 14.18
N SER A 293 0.19 -11.47 13.22
CA SER A 293 0.24 -12.92 13.26
C SER A 293 1.70 -13.42 13.28
N PRO A 294 1.99 -14.58 13.91
CA PRO A 294 3.33 -15.14 13.91
C PRO A 294 3.77 -15.58 12.51
N ASN A 295 5.09 -15.74 12.32
CA ASN A 295 5.70 -16.32 11.11
C ASN A 295 5.43 -15.58 9.78
N LEU A 296 5.02 -14.31 9.83
CA LEU A 296 4.91 -13.47 8.65
C LEU A 296 6.30 -13.11 8.11
N THR A 297 6.46 -13.15 6.79
CA THR A 297 7.67 -12.69 6.09
C THR A 297 7.89 -11.18 6.19
N SER A 298 6.79 -10.43 6.23
CA SER A 298 6.73 -8.98 6.47
C SER A 298 5.31 -8.61 6.91
N CYS A 299 5.04 -7.33 7.21
CA CYS A 299 3.66 -6.90 7.50
C CYS A 299 2.70 -7.03 6.30
N GLU A 300 3.20 -7.41 5.12
CA GLU A 300 2.37 -7.67 3.94
C GLU A 300 1.94 -9.14 3.87
N GLY A 301 2.57 -10.04 4.62
CA GLY A 301 2.27 -11.48 4.64
C GLY A 301 2.57 -12.25 3.34
N SER A 302 2.94 -11.56 2.26
CA SER A 302 3.26 -12.16 0.96
C SER A 302 4.64 -12.82 0.95
N LYS A 303 4.75 -13.94 0.22
CA LYS A 303 6.02 -14.58 -0.15
C LYS A 303 6.43 -14.29 -1.61
N ARG A 304 5.81 -13.31 -2.26
CA ARG A 304 6.05 -12.92 -3.66
C ARG A 304 6.88 -11.64 -3.81
N ASN A 305 7.26 -11.02 -2.69
CA ASN A 305 8.05 -9.79 -2.59
C ASN A 305 9.56 -10.06 -2.52
N PHE A 306 10.10 -10.84 -3.47
CA PHE A 306 11.52 -11.13 -3.52
C PHE A 306 12.36 -9.89 -3.84
N VAL A 307 13.47 -9.74 -3.14
CA VAL A 307 14.57 -8.87 -3.57
C VAL A 307 15.28 -9.56 -4.74
N HIS A 308 15.69 -8.77 -5.73
CA HIS A 308 16.43 -9.27 -6.88
C HIS A 308 17.82 -8.64 -6.93
N ILE A 309 18.81 -9.42 -7.34
CA ILE A 309 20.16 -8.93 -7.63
C ILE A 309 20.40 -8.98 -9.13
N LYS A 310 21.17 -8.02 -9.65
CA LYS A 310 21.51 -7.98 -11.07
C LYS A 310 22.80 -8.75 -11.33
N ILE A 311 22.73 -9.76 -12.21
CA ILE A 311 23.89 -10.50 -12.72
C ILE A 311 23.95 -10.28 -14.24
N GLY A 312 25.00 -9.61 -14.70
CA GLY A 312 25.08 -9.14 -16.08
C GLY A 312 23.93 -8.18 -16.42
N LYS A 313 23.06 -8.59 -17.35
CA LYS A 313 21.87 -7.82 -17.75
C LYS A 313 20.57 -8.30 -17.10
N GLU A 314 20.59 -9.42 -16.38
CA GLU A 314 19.40 -10.07 -15.83
C GLU A 314 19.24 -9.84 -14.33
N PHE A 315 18.00 -9.88 -13.86
CA PHE A 315 17.67 -9.88 -12.43
C PHE A 315 17.32 -11.29 -11.97
N ILE A 316 17.92 -11.69 -10.86
CA ILE A 316 17.71 -13.01 -10.25
C ILE A 316 17.11 -12.80 -8.85
N PRO A 317 15.96 -13.42 -8.53
CA PRO A 317 15.41 -13.37 -7.19
C PRO A 317 16.36 -14.06 -6.19
N ILE A 318 16.49 -13.48 -5.01
CA ILE A 318 17.20 -14.08 -3.88
C ILE A 318 16.21 -14.38 -2.76
N ASN A 319 16.52 -15.34 -1.89
CA ASN A 319 15.71 -15.67 -0.72
C ASN A 319 15.76 -14.54 0.33
N CYS A 320 15.16 -13.39 0.04
CA CYS A 320 15.12 -12.19 0.87
C CYS A 320 13.89 -11.36 0.48
N PHE A 321 13.14 -10.88 1.48
CA PHE A 321 11.91 -10.08 1.27
C PHE A 321 12.09 -8.59 1.57
N GLY A 322 13.34 -8.12 1.64
CA GLY A 322 13.64 -6.70 1.80
C GLY A 322 13.43 -6.15 3.21
N ASP A 323 13.20 -6.98 4.24
CA ASP A 323 13.06 -6.54 5.62
C ASP A 323 14.40 -6.51 6.39
N CYS A 324 15.38 -5.78 5.85
CA CYS A 324 16.78 -5.91 6.28
C CYS A 324 17.07 -5.52 7.74
N LEU A 325 16.20 -4.71 8.37
CA LEU A 325 16.39 -4.25 9.76
C LEU A 325 15.87 -5.24 10.80
N ARG A 326 15.08 -6.24 10.40
CA ARG A 326 14.38 -7.14 11.35
C ARG A 326 14.43 -8.61 10.97
N SER A 327 14.44 -8.90 9.67
CA SER A 327 14.31 -10.26 9.15
C SER A 327 15.25 -10.49 7.96
N CYS A 328 16.53 -10.09 8.12
CA CYS A 328 17.55 -10.52 7.18
C CYS A 328 17.75 -12.05 7.31
N PRO A 329 17.68 -12.82 6.20
CA PRO A 329 17.81 -14.29 6.24
C PRO A 329 19.11 -14.80 6.84
N ASN A 330 20.20 -14.04 6.68
CA ASN A 330 21.50 -14.35 7.27
C ASN A 330 22.21 -13.04 7.64
N LEU A 331 22.34 -12.77 8.93
CA LEU A 331 22.91 -11.51 9.45
C LEU A 331 24.41 -11.39 9.16
N LYS A 332 25.15 -12.51 9.13
CA LYS A 332 26.60 -12.50 8.88
C LYS A 332 26.91 -12.42 7.38
N ASN A 333 26.15 -13.14 6.57
CA ASN A 333 26.32 -13.19 5.12
C ASN A 333 24.98 -13.02 4.39
N PRO A 334 24.48 -11.78 4.22
CA PRO A 334 23.19 -11.55 3.58
C PRO A 334 23.17 -12.07 2.14
N PRO A 335 22.05 -12.64 1.66
CA PRO A 335 21.96 -13.13 0.27
C PRO A 335 22.18 -12.04 -0.79
N CYS A 336 21.94 -10.78 -0.44
CA CYS A 336 22.21 -9.62 -1.32
C CYS A 336 23.68 -9.15 -1.28
N GLN A 337 24.53 -9.76 -0.45
CA GLN A 337 25.93 -9.38 -0.22
C GLN A 337 26.10 -7.93 0.26
N MET A 338 25.06 -7.34 0.87
CA MET A 338 25.07 -5.96 1.40
C MET A 338 24.77 -5.94 2.90
N PRO A 339 25.74 -6.29 3.77
CA PRO A 339 25.58 -6.21 5.23
C PRO A 339 25.26 -4.79 5.73
N ILE A 340 25.65 -3.76 4.97
CA ILE A 340 25.37 -2.37 5.31
C ILE A 340 23.87 -2.06 5.43
N PHE A 341 23.00 -2.77 4.71
CA PHE A 341 21.55 -2.56 4.74
C PHE A 341 20.87 -2.97 6.05
N GLN A 342 21.59 -3.67 6.94
CA GLN A 342 21.12 -4.00 8.28
C GLN A 342 21.29 -2.83 9.27
N LYS A 343 22.11 -1.84 8.93
CA LYS A 343 22.49 -0.74 9.84
C LYS A 343 22.22 0.65 9.27
N GLU A 344 22.25 0.81 7.94
CA GLU A 344 22.04 2.09 7.27
C GLU A 344 20.60 2.19 6.75
N TYR A 345 19.86 3.21 7.16
CA TYR A 345 18.56 3.56 6.57
C TYR A 345 18.26 5.06 6.78
N PRO A 346 17.65 5.77 5.82
CA PRO A 346 17.30 5.33 4.47
C PRO A 346 18.53 4.95 3.63
N TYR A 347 18.36 4.05 2.66
CA TYR A 347 19.50 3.53 1.89
C TYR A 347 20.11 4.59 0.98
N LYS A 348 21.44 4.72 1.02
CA LYS A 348 22.14 5.57 0.06
C LYS A 348 22.06 4.97 -1.33
N LEU A 349 21.72 5.80 -2.29
CA LEU A 349 21.47 5.43 -3.68
C LEU A 349 22.66 4.75 -4.34
N LYS A 350 23.88 5.18 -4.01
CA LYS A 350 25.13 4.55 -4.45
C LYS A 350 25.28 3.07 -4.06
N ARG A 351 24.48 2.58 -3.12
CA ARG A 351 24.43 1.17 -2.71
C ARG A 351 23.46 0.34 -3.55
N ILE A 352 22.43 0.98 -4.09
CA ILE A 352 21.36 0.36 -4.88
C ILE A 352 21.66 0.46 -6.38
N PHE A 353 22.27 1.55 -6.82
CA PHE A 353 22.59 1.84 -8.22
C PHE A 353 24.07 1.61 -8.55
N THR A 354 24.36 1.29 -9.81
CA THR A 354 25.69 1.41 -10.41
C THR A 354 26.07 2.89 -10.46
N ARG A 355 27.38 3.17 -10.36
CA ARG A 355 27.92 4.52 -10.12
C ARG A 355 27.76 5.48 -11.33
N SER A 356 27.03 5.10 -12.37
CA SER A 356 26.90 5.90 -13.59
C SER A 356 25.73 6.90 -13.49
N LEU A 357 25.97 8.01 -12.79
CA LEU A 357 25.77 9.38 -13.30
C LEU A 357 25.96 10.40 -12.18
N SER A 358 26.86 11.34 -12.45
CA SER A 358 26.80 12.72 -11.98
C SER A 358 25.36 13.24 -12.08
N ILE A 359 24.65 13.25 -10.97
CA ILE A 359 23.43 14.03 -10.82
C ILE A 359 23.91 15.41 -10.38
N SER A 360 23.88 16.36 -11.32
CA SER A 360 23.75 17.77 -10.98
C SER A 360 22.56 17.91 -10.04
N LEU A 361 22.87 18.18 -8.78
CA LEU A 361 21.92 18.57 -7.74
C LEU A 361 21.29 19.90 -8.16
N PHE A 362 19.99 19.93 -8.45
CA PHE A 362 19.11 21.08 -8.20
C PHE A 362 17.68 20.60 -7.96
#